data_AF-A0A0Q6DLF0-F1
#
_entry.id   AF-A0A0Q6DLF0-F1
#
_cell.length_a   1.000
_cell.length_b   1.000
_cell.length_c   1.000
_cell.angle_alpha   90.00
_cell.angle_beta   90.00
_cell.angle_gamma   90.00
#
_symmetry.space_group_name_H-M   'P 1'
#
loop_
_entity.id
_entity.type
_entity.pdbx_description
1 polymer ?
#
loop_
_entity_poly.entity_id
_entity_poly.type
_entity_poly.pdbx_seq_one_letter_code
_entity_poly.pdbx_strand_id
1 'polypeptide(L)'
;MSELQRDAAGRAKVTIQSIADQLDEDRAFARLQGQAKAAIDATMNKAKLLGLYSERREVSGPGGGPIQTVDLTNLSDDQLTALEDIFGPLAAGADDDEDAASGEGEADPTG
;
A
#
# COMPACT_ATOMS: atom_id res chain seq x y z
N MET A 1 -32.76 2.61 20.39
CA MET A 1 -31.40 3.17 20.21
C MET A 1 -31.38 4.52 20.90
N SER A 2 -30.51 4.73 21.90
CA SER A 2 -30.50 5.98 22.67
C SER A 2 -29.79 7.10 21.89
N GLU A 3 -30.21 8.34 22.10
CA GLU A 3 -29.68 9.55 21.46
C GLU A 3 -28.15 9.68 21.57
N LEU A 4 -27.59 9.21 22.68
CA LEU A 4 -26.16 9.13 22.95
C LEU A 4 -25.41 8.23 21.94
N GLN A 5 -26.04 7.13 21.51
CA GLN A 5 -25.46 6.23 20.50
C GLN A 5 -25.46 6.85 19.11
N ARG A 6 -26.44 7.72 18.81
CA ARG A 6 -26.56 8.41 17.52
C ARG A 6 -25.49 9.50 17.38
N ASP A 7 -25.27 10.26 18.45
CA ASP A 7 -24.23 11.28 18.50
C ASP A 7 -22.81 10.67 18.52
N ALA A 8 -22.62 9.59 19.27
CA ALA A 8 -21.36 8.83 19.26
C ALA A 8 -21.07 8.22 17.88
N ALA A 9 -22.07 7.68 17.19
CA ALA A 9 -21.92 7.16 15.83
C ALA A 9 -21.60 8.27 14.81
N GLY A 10 -22.14 9.48 14.99
CA GLY A 10 -21.77 10.65 14.18
C GLY A 10 -20.31 11.05 14.34
N ARG A 11 -19.81 11.05 15.58
CA ARG A 11 -18.40 11.35 15.91
C ARG A 11 -17.40 10.27 15.46
N ALA A 12 -17.87 9.04 15.29
CA ALA A 12 -17.05 7.93 14.78
C ALA A 12 -16.92 7.91 13.24
N LYS A 13 -17.61 8.80 12.52
CA LYS A 13 -17.56 8.82 11.05
C LYS A 13 -16.30 9.53 10.58
N VAL A 14 -15.26 8.75 10.31
CA VAL A 14 -14.05 9.24 9.62
C VAL A 14 -14.41 9.56 8.17
N THR A 15 -14.06 10.76 7.73
CA THR A 15 -14.22 11.22 6.35
C THR A 15 -12.87 11.62 5.77
N ILE A 16 -12.78 11.70 4.44
CA ILE A 16 -11.58 12.23 3.77
C ILE A 16 -11.25 13.63 4.30
N GLN A 17 -12.29 14.46 4.51
CA GLN A 17 -12.12 15.81 5.04
C GLN A 17 -11.54 15.79 6.45
N SER A 18 -12.09 14.97 7.37
CA SER A 18 -11.60 14.92 8.75
C SER A 18 -10.15 14.42 8.85
N ILE A 19 -9.73 13.48 7.99
CA ILE A 19 -8.33 13.05 7.91
C ILE A 19 -7.45 14.20 7.35
N ALA A 20 -7.92 14.90 6.32
CA ALA A 20 -7.18 16.01 5.74
C ALA A 20 -7.00 17.19 6.71
N ASP A 21 -7.98 17.43 7.59
CA ASP A 21 -7.90 18.44 8.65
C ASP A 21 -6.90 18.01 9.72
N GLN A 22 -6.95 16.75 10.16
CA GLN A 22 -6.01 16.22 11.14
C GLN A 22 -4.55 16.26 10.64
N LEU A 23 -4.31 15.99 9.36
CA LEU A 23 -2.98 16.14 8.74
C LEU A 23 -2.49 17.59 8.72
N ASP A 24 -3.38 18.59 8.64
CA ASP A 24 -2.99 20.00 8.76
C ASP A 24 -2.60 20.36 10.20
N GLU A 25 -3.32 19.81 11.19
CA GLU A 25 -2.99 19.96 12.61
C GLU A 25 -1.64 19.32 12.94
N ASP A 26 -1.41 18.08 12.50
CA ASP A 26 -0.14 17.36 12.67
C ASP A 26 1.02 18.11 12.03
N ARG A 27 0.81 18.67 10.82
CA ARG A 27 1.81 19.51 10.14
C ARG A 27 2.14 20.76 10.96
N ALA A 28 1.13 21.43 11.51
CA ALA A 28 1.33 22.63 12.33
C ALA A 28 2.10 22.28 13.61
N PHE A 29 1.72 21.20 14.27
CA PHE A 29 2.41 20.68 15.45
C PHE A 29 3.87 20.31 15.15
N ALA A 30 4.13 19.58 14.07
CA ALA A 30 5.49 19.22 13.65
C ALA A 30 6.37 20.44 13.38
N ARG A 31 5.82 21.51 12.78
CA ARG A 31 6.54 22.78 12.57
C ARG A 31 6.91 23.46 13.89
N LEU A 32 5.99 23.48 14.87
CA LEU A 32 6.26 24.03 16.20
C LEU A 32 7.40 23.28 16.89
N GLN A 33 7.47 21.96 16.71
CA GLN A 33 8.52 21.11 17.28
C GLN A 33 9.83 21.10 16.48
N GLY A 34 9.95 21.91 15.42
CA GLY A 34 11.13 21.92 14.55
C GLY A 34 11.32 20.62 13.75
N GLN A 35 10.31 19.76 13.67
CA GLN A 35 10.35 18.47 12.98
C GLN A 35 10.04 18.63 11.50
N ALA A 36 11.00 19.18 10.75
CA ALA A 36 10.83 19.51 9.34
C ALA A 36 10.39 18.30 8.48
N LYS A 37 10.98 17.12 8.71
CA LYS A 37 10.63 15.90 7.97
C LYS A 37 9.16 15.53 8.19
N ALA A 38 8.71 15.47 9.43
CA ALA A 38 7.33 15.12 9.77
C ALA A 38 6.31 16.10 9.17
N ALA A 39 6.65 17.41 9.14
CA ALA A 39 5.79 18.41 8.52
C ALA A 39 5.67 18.24 6.99
N ILE A 40 6.76 17.85 6.31
CA ILE A 40 6.76 17.53 4.88
C ILE A 40 5.95 16.24 4.64
N ASP A 41 6.17 15.21 5.45
CA ASP A 41 5.45 13.94 5.33
C ASP A 41 3.94 14.12 5.49
N ALA A 42 3.48 14.90 6.48
CA ALA A 42 2.07 15.23 6.66
C ALA A 42 1.48 15.95 5.43
N THR A 43 2.24 16.89 4.85
CA THR A 43 1.84 17.60 3.62
C THR A 43 1.73 16.64 2.43
N MET A 44 2.70 15.75 2.27
CA MET A 44 2.73 14.75 1.20
C MET A 44 1.58 13.74 1.34
N ASN A 45 1.32 13.27 2.55
CA ASN A 45 0.22 12.34 2.84
C ASN A 45 -1.13 12.99 2.56
N LYS A 46 -1.29 14.28 2.89
CA LYS A 46 -2.50 15.03 2.53
C LYS A 46 -2.68 15.14 1.01
N ALA A 47 -1.60 15.44 0.27
CA ALA A 47 -1.66 15.49 -1.19
C ALA A 47 -2.01 14.13 -1.82
N LYS A 48 -1.48 13.02 -1.28
CA LYS A 48 -1.84 11.66 -1.70
C LYS A 48 -3.31 11.36 -1.44
N LEU A 49 -3.80 11.67 -0.23
CA LEU A 49 -5.20 11.46 0.14
C LEU A 49 -6.18 12.20 -0.78
N LEU A 50 -5.83 13.42 -1.17
CA LEU A 50 -6.65 14.27 -2.05
C LEU A 50 -6.48 13.97 -3.55
N GLY A 51 -5.66 12.98 -3.92
CA GLY A 51 -5.38 12.64 -5.32
C GLY A 51 -4.55 13.70 -6.08
N LEU A 52 -3.90 14.62 -5.35
CA LEU A 52 -3.05 15.66 -5.93
C LEU A 52 -1.61 15.18 -6.20
N TYR A 53 -1.25 14.02 -5.65
CA TYR A 53 0.04 13.38 -5.86
C TYR A 53 -0.09 12.23 -6.86
N SER A 54 0.73 12.24 -7.91
CA SER A 54 0.81 11.16 -8.89
C SER A 54 2.25 10.67 -8.97
N GLU A 55 2.48 9.41 -8.62
CA GLU A 55 3.76 8.73 -8.79
C GLU A 55 3.70 7.90 -10.08
N ARG A 56 4.54 8.24 -11.05
CA ARG A 56 4.72 7.44 -12.26
C ARG A 56 6.04 6.70 -12.16
N ARG A 57 6.00 5.37 -12.21
CA ARG A 57 7.17 4.53 -12.44
C ARG A 57 7.17 4.04 -13.86
N GLU A 58 8.32 4.19 -14.52
CA GLU A 58 8.61 3.48 -15.76
C GLU A 58 9.22 2.12 -15.39
N VAL A 59 8.65 1.04 -15.93
CA VAL A 59 9.13 -0.32 -15.72
C VAL A 59 9.72 -0.80 -17.04
N SER A 60 11.03 -1.06 -17.02
CA SER A 60 11.77 -1.60 -18.16
C SER A 60 12.27 -3.00 -17.85
N GLY A 61 12.55 -3.77 -18.90
CA GLY A 61 13.30 -5.03 -18.78
C GLY A 61 14.75 -4.82 -18.33
N PRO A 62 15.50 -5.92 -18.15
CA PRO A 62 16.90 -5.87 -17.73
C PRO A 62 17.72 -4.90 -18.59
N GLY A 63 18.50 -4.03 -17.94
CA GLY A 63 19.33 -3.03 -18.63
C GLY A 63 18.57 -1.91 -19.34
N GLY A 64 17.28 -1.69 -19.01
CA GLY A 64 16.46 -0.68 -19.70
C GLY A 64 15.83 -1.17 -21.00
N GLY A 65 15.94 -2.47 -21.30
CA GLY A 65 15.42 -3.07 -22.53
C GLY A 65 13.91 -3.34 -22.49
N PRO A 66 13.34 -3.88 -23.58
CA PRO A 66 11.97 -4.36 -23.60
C PRO A 66 11.73 -5.42 -22.52
N ILE A 67 10.52 -5.42 -21.94
CA ILE A 67 10.09 -6.51 -21.07
C ILE A 67 10.03 -7.78 -21.92
N GLN A 68 10.68 -8.85 -21.45
CA GLN A 68 10.68 -10.13 -22.14
C GLN A 68 9.31 -10.77 -21.99
N THR A 69 8.69 -11.11 -23.12
CA THR A 69 7.39 -11.77 -23.18
C THR A 69 7.53 -13.08 -23.96
N VAL A 70 6.86 -14.13 -23.49
CA VAL A 70 6.79 -15.41 -24.20
C VAL A 70 5.35 -15.60 -24.68
N ASP A 71 5.17 -15.92 -25.96
CA ASP A 71 3.87 -16.28 -26.51
C ASP A 71 3.56 -17.76 -26.17
N LEU A 72 2.45 -17.98 -25.47
CA LEU A 72 2.01 -19.31 -25.03
C LEU A 72 0.79 -19.79 -25.82
N THR A 73 0.35 -19.08 -26.87
CA THR A 73 -0.94 -19.31 -27.54
C THR A 73 -1.02 -20.67 -28.27
N ASN A 74 0.12 -21.25 -28.66
CA ASN A 74 0.17 -22.47 -29.48
C ASN A 74 1.01 -23.60 -28.83
N LEU A 75 1.00 -23.71 -27.50
CA LEU A 75 1.64 -24.84 -26.83
C LEU A 75 0.84 -26.13 -27.03
N SER A 76 1.53 -27.26 -27.16
CA SER A 76 0.89 -28.58 -27.10
C SER A 76 0.55 -28.98 -25.66
N ASP A 77 -0.34 -29.96 -25.49
CA ASP A 77 -0.71 -30.48 -24.16
C ASP A 77 0.50 -31.01 -23.38
N ASP A 78 1.45 -31.64 -24.06
CA ASP A 78 2.70 -32.11 -23.45
C ASP A 78 3.57 -30.94 -22.95
N GLN A 79 3.63 -29.84 -23.71
CA GLN A 79 4.39 -28.64 -23.32
C GLN A 79 3.71 -27.91 -22.15
N LEU A 80 2.38 -27.92 -22.12
CA LEU A 80 1.61 -27.35 -21.03
C LEU A 80 1.81 -28.16 -19.74
N THR A 81 1.80 -29.48 -19.83
CA THR A 81 2.08 -30.39 -18.70
C THR A 81 3.47 -30.14 -18.13
N ALA A 82 4.49 -30.02 -18.99
CA ALA A 82 5.84 -29.71 -18.55
C ALA A 82 5.96 -28.34 -17.86
N LEU A 83 5.15 -27.36 -18.27
CA LEU A 83 5.09 -26.06 -17.62
C LEU A 83 4.41 -26.16 -16.24
N GLU A 84 3.34 -26.93 -16.13
CA GLU A 84 2.66 -27.21 -14.87
C GLU A 84 3.56 -27.94 -13.86
N ASP A 85 4.40 -28.87 -14.32
CA ASP A 85 5.37 -29.53 -13.44
C ASP A 85 6.41 -28.55 -12.85
N ILE A 86 6.83 -27.56 -13.63
CA ILE A 86 7.83 -26.55 -13.21
C ILE A 86 7.19 -25.49 -12.29
N PHE A 87 6.01 -25.00 -12.66
CA PHE A 87 5.39 -23.83 -12.01
C PHE A 87 4.22 -24.15 -11.08
N GLY A 88 3.67 -25.36 -11.13
CA GLY A 88 2.58 -25.84 -10.27
C GLY A 88 2.86 -25.68 -8.77
N PRO A 89 4.07 -26.02 -8.27
CA PRO A 89 4.41 -25.78 -6.86
C PRO A 89 4.41 -24.30 -6.46
N LEU A 90 4.67 -23.38 -7.39
CA LEU A 90 4.63 -21.93 -7.13
C LEU A 90 3.18 -21.39 -7.17
N ALA A 91 2.34 -21.97 -8.01
CA ALA A 91 0.92 -21.62 -8.11
C ALA A 91 0.12 -22.06 -6.88
N ALA A 92 0.51 -23.16 -6.23
CA ALA A 92 -0.12 -23.67 -5.02
C ALA A 92 0.09 -22.80 -3.76
N GLY A 93 1.01 -21.82 -3.80
CA GLY A 93 1.26 -20.88 -2.71
C GLY A 93 0.48 -19.56 -2.81
N ALA A 94 -0.41 -19.41 -3.80
CA ALA A 94 -1.22 -18.20 -3.99
C ALA A 94 -2.56 -18.23 -3.24
N ASP A 95 -2.90 -19.36 -2.59
CA ASP A 95 -4.05 -19.49 -1.71
C ASP A 95 -3.55 -19.40 -0.25
N ASP A 96 -4.09 -18.44 0.51
CA ASP A 96 -3.80 -18.07 1.91
C ASP A 96 -2.66 -17.07 2.19
N ASP A 97 -2.81 -15.83 1.67
CA ASP A 97 -2.41 -14.61 2.41
C ASP A 97 -3.68 -13.78 2.73
N GLU A 98 -4.67 -14.39 3.39
CA GLU A 98 -5.78 -13.64 4.01
C GLU A 98 -5.42 -13.08 5.39
N ASP A 99 -4.20 -13.31 5.90
CA ASP A 99 -3.74 -12.77 7.18
C ASP A 99 -2.35 -12.12 7.05
N ALA A 100 -2.24 -11.08 6.22
CA ALA A 100 -1.18 -10.09 6.39
C ALA A 100 -1.46 -9.30 7.70
N ALA A 101 -1.09 -9.90 8.82
CA ALA A 101 -0.95 -9.22 10.09
C ALA A 101 -0.02 -8.00 9.88
N SER A 102 -0.64 -6.82 9.94
CA SER A 102 0.02 -5.52 9.89
C SER A 102 1.26 -5.53 10.79
N GLY A 103 2.43 -5.35 10.18
CA GLY A 103 3.70 -5.31 10.89
C GLY A 103 3.74 -4.18 11.91
N GLU A 104 4.05 -4.52 13.15
CA GLU A 104 4.68 -3.61 14.08
C GLU A 104 6.16 -4.01 14.15
N GLY A 105 7.04 -3.11 13.71
CA GLY A 105 8.48 -3.26 13.88
C GLY A 105 8.80 -3.11 15.36
N GLU A 106 9.12 -4.23 16.01
CA GLU A 106 9.74 -4.23 17.33
C GLU A 106 11.19 -3.73 17.17
N ALA A 107 11.48 -2.63 17.86
CA ALA A 107 12.77 -1.98 17.87
C ALA A 107 13.89 -2.88 18.42
N ASP A 108 15.05 -2.77 17.79
CA ASP A 108 16.35 -3.25 18.21
C ASP A 108 16.69 -2.81 19.66
N PRO A 109 16.89 -3.74 20.61
CA PRO A 109 17.56 -3.42 21.86
C PRO A 109 19.03 -3.83 21.76
N THR A 110 19.87 -2.81 21.57
CA THR A 110 21.31 -2.81 21.84
C THR A 110 21.70 -3.65 23.05
N GLY A 111 22.72 -4.50 22.86
CA GLY A 111 23.53 -5.13 23.91
C GLY A 111 24.91 -5.48 23.37
#